data_AF-A0A7V6IM26-F1
#
_entry.id   AF-A0A7V6IM26-F1
#
_cell.length_a   1.000
_cell.length_b   1.000
_cell.length_c   1.000
_cell.angle_alpha   90.00
_cell.angle_beta   90.00
_cell.angle_gamma   90.00
#
_symmetry.space_group_name_H-M   'P 1'
#
loop_
_entity.id
_entity.type
_entity.pdbx_description
1 polymer ?
#
loop_
_entity_poly.entity_id
_entity_poly.type
_entity_poly.pdbx_seq_one_letter_code
_entity_poly.pdbx_strand_id
1 'polypeptide(L)'
;EEIFTNSEFKQSFQLLAYSFLYHFDQSDYSPKKSSLYRCGIVSLQSLMKNSDYIHYLQFNSASKTKSSDIDEETIRLFEQKLKQLLQTILNTQTNFSQTANSNNCKFCDYKLLCKR
;
A
#
# COMPACT_ATOMS: atom_id res chain seq x y z
N GLU A 1 -0.14 6.99 -9.50
CA GLU A 1 -0.74 8.03 -8.62
C GLU A 1 -1.98 7.52 -7.92
N GLU A 2 -2.86 6.78 -8.60
CA GLU A 2 -4.10 6.23 -8.02
C GLU A 2 -3.90 5.45 -6.71
N ILE A 3 -2.81 4.70 -6.55
CA ILE A 3 -2.51 3.93 -5.32
C ILE A 3 -2.46 4.83 -4.06
N PHE A 4 -2.08 6.09 -4.19
CA PHE A 4 -1.90 7.02 -3.06
C PHE A 4 -3.15 7.86 -2.77
N THR A 5 -4.09 7.95 -3.70
CA THR A 5 -5.26 8.85 -3.61
C THR A 5 -6.60 8.12 -3.62
N ASN A 6 -6.64 6.88 -4.13
CA ASN A 6 -7.85 6.09 -4.27
C ASN A 6 -7.87 4.92 -3.26
N SER A 7 -8.88 4.91 -2.39
CA SER A 7 -9.07 3.92 -1.32
C SER A 7 -9.27 2.48 -1.80
N GLU A 8 -9.65 2.27 -3.06
CA GLU A 8 -9.78 0.94 -3.65
C GLU A 8 -8.43 0.20 -3.68
N PHE A 9 -7.32 0.94 -3.75
CA PHE A 9 -5.96 0.38 -3.76
C PHE A 9 -5.34 0.21 -2.38
N LYS A 10 -6.12 0.28 -1.29
CA LYS A 10 -5.62 0.20 0.10
C LYS A 10 -4.73 -1.02 0.37
N GLN A 11 -5.05 -2.18 -0.20
CA GLN A 11 -4.26 -3.40 -0.05
C GLN A 11 -2.93 -3.31 -0.79
N SER A 12 -2.94 -2.75 -2.00
CA SER A 12 -1.72 -2.50 -2.78
C SER A 12 -0.80 -1.49 -2.08
N PHE A 13 -1.36 -0.41 -1.54
CA PHE A 13 -0.62 0.56 -0.73
C PHE A 13 -0.01 -0.11 0.51
N GLN A 14 -0.78 -0.92 1.24
CA GLN A 14 -0.30 -1.67 2.40
C GLN A 14 0.86 -2.60 2.05
N LEU A 15 0.73 -3.38 0.96
CA LEU A 15 1.79 -4.28 0.50
C LEU A 15 3.07 -3.53 0.11
N LEU A 16 2.96 -2.39 -0.58
CA LEU A 16 4.13 -1.56 -0.91
C LEU A 16 4.77 -0.93 0.34
N ALA A 17 3.97 -0.52 1.33
CA ALA A 17 4.49 -0.01 2.60
C ALA A 17 5.30 -1.08 3.34
N TYR A 18 4.82 -2.33 3.40
CA TYR A 18 5.61 -3.42 3.99
C TYR A 18 6.86 -3.74 3.17
N SER A 19 6.77 -3.75 1.84
CA SER A 19 7.95 -3.92 0.98
C SER A 19 8.99 -2.84 1.21
N PHE A 20 8.57 -1.58 1.38
CA PHE A 20 9.45 -0.46 1.73
C PHE A 20 10.15 -0.69 3.07
N LEU A 21 9.40 -1.03 4.12
CA LEU A 21 9.99 -1.34 5.44
C LEU A 21 10.98 -2.51 5.37
N TYR A 22 10.61 -3.59 4.69
CA TYR A 22 11.47 -4.74 4.46
C TYR A 22 12.74 -4.35 3.69
N HIS A 23 12.64 -3.53 2.65
CA HIS A 23 13.77 -3.09 1.84
C HIS A 23 14.78 -2.27 2.64
N PHE A 24 14.32 -1.45 3.59
CA PHE A 24 15.19 -0.59 4.41
C PHE A 24 15.55 -1.16 5.79
N ASP A 25 15.00 -2.32 6.19
CA ASP A 25 15.34 -2.97 7.47
C ASP A 25 16.85 -3.30 7.58
N GLN A 26 17.54 -2.75 8.58
CA GLN A 26 18.97 -3.04 8.81
C GLN A 26 19.18 -4.02 9.97
N SER A 27 18.12 -4.67 10.45
CA SER A 27 18.23 -5.60 11.57
C SER A 27 19.06 -6.82 11.22
N ASP A 28 19.85 -7.31 12.18
CA ASP A 28 20.62 -8.55 12.06
C ASP A 28 19.73 -9.80 11.90
N TYR A 29 18.42 -9.63 12.10
CA TYR A 29 17.40 -10.67 11.95
C TYR A 29 16.83 -10.77 10.53
N SER A 30 17.13 -9.82 9.65
CA SER A 30 16.63 -9.89 8.27
C SER A 30 17.35 -11.03 7.52
N PRO A 31 16.63 -11.96 6.88
CA PRO A 31 17.26 -12.89 5.96
C PRO A 31 17.99 -12.10 4.85
N LYS A 32 19.06 -12.68 4.30
CA LYS A 32 19.85 -12.05 3.22
C LYS A 32 18.92 -11.50 2.15
N LYS A 33 18.88 -10.17 2.03
CA LYS A 33 17.91 -9.49 1.17
C LYS A 33 18.14 -9.88 -0.28
N SER A 34 17.11 -10.42 -0.90
CA SER A 34 17.06 -10.54 -2.36
C SER A 34 16.83 -9.15 -2.94
N SER A 35 17.53 -8.82 -4.02
CA SER A 35 17.29 -7.60 -4.81
C SER A 35 15.93 -7.63 -5.52
N LEU A 36 15.33 -8.82 -5.64
CA LEU A 36 14.04 -9.05 -6.27
C LEU A 36 13.17 -9.96 -5.40
N TYR A 37 11.96 -9.53 -5.07
CA TYR A 37 11.04 -10.31 -4.25
C TYR A 37 9.58 -9.98 -4.60
N ARG A 38 8.64 -10.81 -4.12
CA ARG A 38 7.21 -10.58 -4.29
C ARG A 38 6.57 -10.34 -2.94
N CYS A 39 5.58 -9.46 -2.90
CA CYS A 39 4.74 -9.27 -1.73
C CYS A 39 3.30 -9.67 -2.06
N GLY A 40 2.60 -10.23 -1.08
CA GLY A 40 1.23 -10.70 -1.27
C GLY A 40 0.49 -10.85 0.05
N ILE A 41 -0.84 -10.90 -0.04
CA ILE A 41 -1.74 -11.13 1.09
C ILE A 41 -2.20 -12.58 1.06
N VAL A 42 -2.10 -13.25 2.21
CA VAL A 42 -2.60 -14.62 2.39
C VAL A 42 -4.07 -14.58 2.81
N SER A 43 -4.95 -15.19 2.01
CA SER A 43 -6.35 -15.46 2.36
C SER A 43 -6.48 -16.84 3.01
N LEU A 44 -6.60 -16.87 4.34
CA LEU A 44 -6.80 -18.12 5.07
C LEU A 44 -8.11 -18.82 4.68
N GLN A 45 -9.16 -18.06 4.33
CA GLN A 45 -10.42 -18.63 3.86
C GLN A 45 -10.26 -19.36 2.52
N SER A 46 -9.47 -18.80 1.60
CA SER A 46 -9.15 -19.43 0.31
C SER A 46 -8.27 -20.66 0.51
N LEU A 47 -7.31 -20.58 1.44
CA LEU A 47 -6.43 -21.71 1.80
C LEU A 47 -7.26 -22.90 2.27
N MET A 48 -8.23 -22.69 3.15
CA MET A 48 -9.12 -23.75 3.64
C MET A 48 -9.99 -24.38 2.54
N LYS A 49 -10.24 -23.65 1.45
CA LYS A 49 -11.00 -24.12 0.29
C LYS A 49 -10.12 -24.78 -0.77
N ASN A 50 -8.82 -24.98 -0.51
CA ASN A 50 -7.83 -25.49 -1.46
C ASN A 50 -7.80 -24.70 -2.79
N SER A 51 -8.06 -23.39 -2.74
CA SER A 51 -7.97 -22.49 -3.90
C SER A 51 -6.71 -21.62 -3.82
N ASP A 52 -6.43 -20.86 -4.89
CA ASP A 52 -5.39 -19.82 -4.86
C ASP A 52 -5.61 -18.87 -3.67
N TYR A 53 -4.65 -18.88 -2.75
CA TYR A 53 -4.78 -18.24 -1.44
C TYR A 53 -3.75 -17.15 -1.20
N ILE A 54 -2.76 -16.98 -2.08
CA ILE A 54 -1.80 -15.89 -2.03
C ILE A 54 -2.14 -14.90 -3.14
N HIS A 55 -2.56 -13.70 -2.74
CA HIS A 55 -2.87 -12.60 -3.64
C HIS A 55 -1.65 -11.69 -3.74
N TYR A 56 -0.80 -11.94 -4.74
CA TYR A 56 0.38 -11.12 -4.99
C TYR A 56 0.00 -9.73 -5.51
N LEU A 57 0.79 -8.72 -5.12
CA LEU A 57 0.72 -7.42 -5.74
C LEU A 57 1.03 -7.55 -7.23
N GLN A 58 0.19 -6.94 -8.07
CA GLN A 58 0.40 -6.87 -9.50
C GLN A 58 0.39 -5.40 -9.94
N PHE A 59 1.35 -5.03 -10.78
CA PHE A 59 1.41 -3.72 -11.39
C PHE A 59 1.96 -3.81 -12.81
N ASN A 60 1.70 -2.76 -13.58
CA ASN A 60 2.24 -2.66 -14.92
C ASN A 60 3.72 -2.26 -14.81
N SER A 61 4.61 -3.15 -15.26
CA SER A 61 6.01 -2.80 -15.44
C SER A 61 6.19 -1.96 -16.71
N ALA A 62 7.34 -1.31 -16.86
CA ALA A 62 7.71 -0.51 -18.03
C ALA A 62 7.53 -1.27 -19.36
N SER A 63 7.63 -2.60 -19.34
CA SER A 63 7.38 -3.51 -20.46
C SER A 63 5.89 -3.74 -20.80
N LYS A 64 4.94 -3.09 -20.12
CA LYS A 64 3.48 -3.30 -20.24
C LYS A 64 3.02 -4.74 -19.94
N THR A 65 3.89 -5.57 -19.35
CA THR A 65 3.53 -6.87 -18.79
C THR A 65 3.20 -6.71 -17.32
N LYS A 66 2.20 -7.46 -16.83
CA LYS A 66 1.89 -7.52 -15.41
C LYS A 66 3.08 -8.16 -14.68
N SER A 67 3.71 -7.40 -13.80
CA SER A 67 4.77 -7.88 -12.92
C SER A 67 4.25 -7.93 -11.49
N SER A 68 4.76 -8.90 -10.73
CA SER A 68 4.61 -8.98 -9.28
C SER A 68 5.94 -8.74 -8.54
N ASP A 69 7.01 -8.51 -9.29
CA ASP A 69 8.35 -8.44 -8.74
C ASP A 69 8.67 -7.02 -8.29
N ILE A 70 9.05 -6.90 -7.03
CA ILE A 70 9.47 -5.66 -6.37
C ILE A 70 10.97 -5.54 -6.49
N ASP A 71 11.40 -4.50 -7.19
CA ASP A 71 12.80 -4.11 -7.36
C ASP A 71 13.09 -2.78 -6.66
N GLU A 72 14.36 -2.36 -6.71
CA GLU A 72 14.82 -1.12 -6.08
C GLU A 72 14.16 0.13 -6.69
N GLU A 73 13.89 0.14 -8.00
CA GLU A 73 13.22 1.25 -8.67
C GLU A 73 11.79 1.44 -8.16
N THR A 74 11.05 0.34 -8.02
CA THR A 74 9.69 0.34 -7.46
C THR A 74 9.68 0.93 -6.05
N ILE A 75 10.64 0.56 -5.22
CA ILE A 75 10.76 1.07 -3.85
C ILE A 75 11.12 2.55 -3.80
N ARG A 76 12.07 3.00 -4.63
CA ARG A 76 12.44 4.43 -4.73
C ARG A 76 11.27 5.29 -5.19
N LEU A 77 10.53 4.83 -6.19
CA LEU A 77 9.34 5.54 -6.68
C LEU A 77 8.25 5.62 -5.59
N PHE A 78 8.02 4.51 -4.87
CA PHE A 78 7.10 4.48 -3.75
C PHE A 78 7.50 5.47 -2.66
N GLU A 79 8.78 5.51 -2.27
CA GLU A 79 9.31 6.44 -1.26
C GLU A 79 9.07 7.91 -1.66
N GLN A 80 9.38 8.28 -2.91
CA GLN A 80 9.16 9.64 -3.40
C GLN A 80 7.69 10.04 -3.30
N LYS A 81 6.77 9.16 -3.72
CA LYS A 81 5.33 9.43 -3.67
C LYS A 81 4.80 9.43 -2.23
N LEU A 82 5.36 8.60 -1.34
CA LEU A 82 5.04 8.60 0.09
C LEU A 82 5.43 9.93 0.75
N LYS A 83 6.63 10.46 0.45
CA LYS A 83 7.06 11.78 0.92
C LYS A 83 6.09 12.89 0.48
N GLN A 84 5.65 12.87 -0.77
CA GLN A 84 4.66 13.83 -1.30
C GLN A 84 3.31 13.73 -0.58
N LEU A 85 2.84 12.50 -0.32
CA LEU A 85 1.60 12.27 0.43
C LEU A 85 1.70 12.83 1.85
N LEU A 86 2.79 12.54 2.56
CA LEU A 86 3.00 13.03 3.93
C LEU A 86 3.08 14.56 3.97
N GLN A 87 3.75 15.19 3.01
CA GLN A 87 3.78 16.66 2.89
C GLN A 87 2.39 17.24 2.73
N THR A 88 1.51 16.58 1.98
CA THR A 88 0.12 17.01 1.78
C THR A 88 -0.70 16.86 3.06
N ILE A 89 -0.59 15.71 3.74
CA ILE A 89 -1.33 15.43 5.00
C ILE A 89 -0.91 16.40 6.11
N LEU A 90 0.37 16.75 6.18
CA LEU A 90 0.94 17.60 7.23
C LEU A 90 0.92 19.10 6.87
N ASN A 91 0.36 19.47 5.71
CA ASN A 91 0.31 20.87 5.29
C ASN A 91 -0.71 21.66 6.12
N THR A 92 -0.22 22.51 7.02
CA THR A 92 -1.06 23.35 7.90
C THR A 92 -1.86 24.42 7.17
N GLN A 93 -1.51 24.76 5.92
CA GLN A 93 -2.29 25.68 5.09
C GLN A 93 -3.49 24.99 4.44
N THR A 94 -3.50 23.65 4.40
CA THR A 94 -4.60 22.87 3.85
C THR A 94 -5.52 22.46 5.00
N ASN A 95 -6.74 23.01 5.00
CA ASN A 95 -7.72 22.61 6.00
C ASN A 95 -8.13 21.15 5.81
N PHE A 96 -8.27 20.43 6.93
CA PHE A 96 -8.87 19.11 6.92
C PHE A 96 -10.28 19.20 6.34
N SER A 97 -10.58 18.32 5.39
CA SER A 97 -11.91 18.23 4.76
C SER A 97 -12.43 16.81 4.81
N GLN A 98 -13.76 16.68 4.87
CA GLN A 98 -14.41 15.38 4.93
C GLN A 98 -14.36 14.71 3.55
N THR A 99 -14.16 13.40 3.53
CA THR A 99 -14.22 12.62 2.27
C THR A 99 -15.59 12.73 1.62
N ALA A 100 -15.70 12.92 0.30
CA ALA A 100 -17.00 12.89 -0.38
C ALA A 100 -17.66 11.49 -0.38
N ASN A 101 -16.88 10.43 -0.18
CA ASN A 101 -17.37 9.05 -0.22
C ASN A 101 -17.97 8.64 1.15
N SER A 102 -19.29 8.51 1.22
CA SER A 102 -20.01 8.14 2.44
C SER A 102 -19.69 6.71 2.93
N ASN A 103 -19.27 5.79 2.04
CA ASN A 103 -18.90 4.43 2.44
C ASN A 103 -17.68 4.43 3.37
N ASN A 104 -16.76 5.38 3.19
CA ASN A 104 -15.61 5.55 4.07
C ASN A 104 -16.01 5.93 5.51
N CYS A 105 -17.21 6.48 5.71
CA CYS A 105 -17.72 6.89 7.01
C CYS A 105 -18.48 5.79 7.76
N LYS A 106 -18.89 4.71 7.07
CA LYS A 106 -19.77 3.65 7.62
C LYS A 106 -19.22 3.03 8.91
N PHE A 107 -17.91 2.82 8.95
CA PHE A 107 -17.19 2.21 10.07
C PHE A 107 -16.13 3.14 10.68
N CYS A 108 -16.28 4.46 10.49
CA CYS A 108 -15.34 5.43 11.04
C CYS A 108 -15.73 5.82 12.47
N ASP A 109 -14.86 5.54 13.44
CA ASP A 109 -15.09 5.88 14.86
C ASP A 109 -15.19 7.39 15.09
N TYR A 110 -14.57 8.18 14.22
CA TYR A 110 -14.57 9.65 14.29
C TYR A 110 -15.76 10.30 13.58
N LYS A 111 -16.75 9.53 13.10
CA LYS A 111 -17.90 10.07 12.37
C LYS A 111 -18.66 11.15 13.16
N LEU A 112 -18.75 10.99 14.49
CA LEU A 112 -19.40 11.97 15.39
C LEU A 112 -18.65 13.31 15.44
N LEU A 113 -17.31 13.28 15.54
CA LEU A 113 -16.48 14.49 15.48
C LEU A 113 -16.55 15.14 14.09
N CYS A 114 -16.61 14.29 13.07
CA CYS A 114 -16.76 14.68 11.68
C CYS A 114 -18.19 15.12 11.35
N LYS A 115 -19.18 15.00 12.24
CA LYS A 115 -20.61 15.28 11.96
C LYS A 115 -21.16 14.49 10.76
N ARG A 116 -20.90 13.18 10.71
CA ARG A 116 -21.42 12.22 9.73
C ARG A 116 -22.00 10.97 10.36
#